data_AF-A0A1H9LKX5-F1
#
_entry.id   AF-A0A1H9LKX5-F1
#
_cell.length_a   1.000
_cell.length_b   1.000
_cell.length_c   1.000
_cell.angle_alpha   90.00
_cell.angle_beta   90.00
_cell.angle_gamma   90.00
#
_symmetry.space_group_name_H-M   'P 1'
#
loop_
_entity.id
_entity.type
_entity.pdbx_description
1 polymer ?
#
loop_
_entity_poly.entity_id
_entity_poly.type
_entity_poly.pdbx_seq_one_letter_code
_entity_poly.pdbx_strand_id
1 'polypeptide(L)'
;MTTTVVRAPVVEDLCNFMGWFDLDEEQQATARAHLLRAVHLVHAYTRGRGWTGDFLAPAVAQIVVSVAARTMTNPTSAVRVEAGAYSSVPGQPDFTLQERLVLDGWRRRAA
;
A
#
# COMPACT_ATOMS: atom_id res chain seq x y z
N MET A 1 11.14 3.74 -23.43
CA MET A 1 11.64 3.88 -22.05
C MET A 1 11.85 2.49 -21.49
N THR A 2 13.09 2.05 -21.34
CA THR A 2 13.41 0.79 -20.64
C THR A 2 13.01 1.00 -19.19
N THR A 3 11.88 0.44 -18.79
CA THR A 3 11.36 0.62 -17.44
C THR A 3 12.19 -0.29 -16.55
N THR A 4 13.10 0.27 -15.75
CA THR A 4 13.74 -0.47 -14.66
C THR A 4 12.63 -1.08 -13.81
N VAL A 5 12.72 -2.38 -13.54
CA VAL A 5 11.74 -3.10 -12.73
C VAL A 5 12.40 -3.63 -11.46
N VAL A 6 11.61 -3.79 -10.41
CA VAL A 6 12.01 -4.34 -9.10
C VAL A 6 11.05 -5.46 -8.73
N ARG A 7 11.48 -6.38 -7.86
CA ARG A 7 10.59 -7.44 -7.35
C ARG A 7 9.41 -6.84 -6.58
N ALA A 8 8.33 -7.60 -6.47
CA ALA A 8 7.24 -7.24 -5.57
C ALA A 8 7.73 -7.06 -4.12
N PRO A 9 7.23 -6.04 -3.38
CA PRO A 9 7.56 -5.86 -1.99
C PRO A 9 7.14 -7.06 -1.12
N VAL A 10 7.97 -7.40 -0.15
CA VAL A 10 7.72 -8.42 0.86
C VAL A 10 7.63 -7.80 2.26
N VAL A 11 7.31 -8.62 3.26
CA VAL A 11 7.16 -8.17 4.66
C VAL A 11 8.40 -7.41 5.16
N GLU A 12 9.60 -7.86 4.78
CA GLU A 12 10.86 -7.19 5.13
C GLU A 12 10.91 -5.73 4.64
N ASP A 13 10.47 -5.45 3.41
CA ASP A 13 10.46 -4.08 2.88
C ASP A 13 9.50 -3.18 3.65
N LEU A 14 8.36 -3.74 4.09
CA LEU A 14 7.38 -3.04 4.91
C LEU A 14 7.93 -2.76 6.30
N CYS A 15 8.56 -3.74 6.95
CA CYS A 15 9.19 -3.57 8.26
C CYS A 15 10.27 -2.47 8.22
N ASN A 16 11.15 -2.52 7.21
CA ASN A 16 12.17 -1.51 6.98
C ASN A 16 11.57 -0.11 6.78
N PHE A 17 10.45 -0.01 6.05
CA PHE A 17 9.73 1.26 5.86
C PHE A 17 9.12 1.79 7.16
N MET A 18 8.58 0.90 8.01
CA MET A 18 7.93 1.27 9.27
C MET A 18 8.91 1.46 10.44
N GLY A 19 10.18 1.08 10.27
CA GLY A 19 11.15 1.05 11.36
C GLY A 19 10.83 -0.02 12.41
N TRP A 20 10.14 -1.08 12.00
CA TRP A 20 9.81 -2.20 12.87
C TRP A 20 10.83 -3.31 12.73
N PHE A 21 11.25 -3.84 13.87
CA PHE A 21 12.19 -4.95 13.97
C PHE A 21 11.55 -6.01 14.86
N ASP A 22 11.88 -7.28 14.61
CA ASP A 22 11.48 -8.42 15.45
C ASP A 22 9.97 -8.69 15.58
N LEU A 23 9.24 -8.67 14.46
CA LEU A 23 7.84 -9.09 14.43
C LEU A 23 7.69 -10.59 14.73
N ASP A 24 6.73 -10.94 15.58
CA ASP A 24 6.33 -12.34 15.79
C ASP A 24 5.59 -12.93 14.57
N GLU A 25 5.27 -14.22 14.62
CA GLU A 25 4.65 -14.94 13.50
C GLU A 25 3.27 -14.39 13.12
N GLU A 26 2.47 -13.98 14.10
CA GLU A 26 1.13 -13.44 13.88
C GLU A 26 1.19 -12.04 13.26
N GLN A 27 2.12 -11.21 13.73
CA GLN A 27 2.41 -9.89 13.19
C GLN A 27 2.95 -9.98 11.75
N GLN A 28 3.82 -10.94 11.46
CA GLN A 28 4.30 -11.20 10.09
C GLN A 28 3.18 -11.66 9.16
N ALA A 29 2.28 -12.53 9.63
CA ALA A 29 1.11 -12.96 8.85
C ALA A 29 0.17 -11.78 8.55
N THR A 30 -0.06 -10.92 9.54
CA THR A 30 -0.85 -9.70 9.41
C THR A 30 -0.22 -8.75 8.38
N ALA A 31 1.07 -8.47 8.51
CA ALA A 31 1.81 -7.62 7.57
C ALA A 31 1.73 -8.14 6.12
N ARG A 32 1.84 -9.47 5.94
CA ARG A 32 1.69 -10.13 4.64
C ARG A 32 0.28 -9.93 4.05
N ALA A 33 -0.76 -10.03 4.86
CA ALA A 33 -2.13 -9.82 4.41
C ALA A 33 -2.36 -8.37 3.93
N HIS A 34 -1.82 -7.39 4.65
CA HIS A 34 -1.88 -5.97 4.26
C HIS A 34 -1.12 -5.69 2.96
N LEU A 35 0.08 -6.27 2.79
CA LEU A 35 0.83 -6.18 1.53
C LEU A 35 0.06 -6.77 0.35
N LEU A 36 -0.49 -7.98 0.50
CA LEU A 36 -1.27 -8.62 -0.56
C LEU A 36 -2.48 -7.77 -0.97
N ARG A 37 -3.19 -7.22 0.02
CA ARG A 37 -4.31 -6.29 -0.22
C ARG A 37 -3.84 -5.05 -0.99
N ALA A 38 -2.72 -4.45 -0.58
CA ALA A 38 -2.16 -3.27 -1.25
C ALA A 38 -1.77 -3.58 -2.71
N VAL A 39 -1.14 -4.73 -2.98
CA VAL A 39 -0.83 -5.18 -4.35
C VAL A 39 -2.11 -5.26 -5.19
N HIS A 40 -3.16 -5.92 -4.70
CA HIS A 40 -4.41 -6.05 -5.44
C HIS A 40 -5.07 -4.69 -5.71
N LEU A 41 -5.09 -3.80 -4.72
CA LEU A 41 -5.69 -2.48 -4.86
C LEU A 41 -4.95 -1.63 -5.91
N VAL A 42 -3.62 -1.61 -5.82
CA VAL A 42 -2.76 -0.85 -6.74
C VAL A 42 -2.82 -1.45 -8.15
N HIS A 43 -2.84 -2.77 -8.29
CA HIS A 43 -3.00 -3.45 -9.58
C HIS A 43 -4.36 -3.14 -10.23
N ALA A 44 -5.44 -3.15 -9.46
CA ALA A 44 -6.77 -2.79 -9.94
C ALA A 44 -6.83 -1.33 -10.42
N TYR A 45 -6.22 -0.41 -9.67
CA TYR A 45 -6.17 1.01 -10.01
C TYR A 45 -5.46 1.29 -11.34
N THR A 46 -4.27 0.70 -11.50
CA THR A 46 -3.44 0.89 -12.70
C THR A 46 -3.90 0.04 -13.88
N ARG A 47 -4.75 -0.96 -13.63
CA ARG A 47 -5.12 -2.03 -14.58
C ARG A 47 -3.87 -2.76 -15.10
N GLY A 48 -2.97 -3.10 -14.18
CA GLY A 48 -1.73 -3.83 -14.45
C GLY A 48 -0.63 -3.04 -15.18
N ARG A 49 -0.77 -1.73 -15.37
CA ARG A 49 0.32 -0.91 -15.92
C ARG A 49 1.39 -0.66 -14.88
N GLY A 50 2.65 -0.93 -15.24
CA GLY A 50 3.76 -0.90 -14.30
C GLY A 50 4.08 -2.28 -13.70
N TRP A 51 3.45 -3.35 -14.19
CA TRP A 51 3.78 -4.74 -13.90
C TRP A 51 4.43 -5.38 -15.12
N THR A 52 5.43 -6.23 -14.86
CA THR A 52 6.10 -7.06 -15.85
C THR A 52 6.32 -8.44 -15.21
N GLY A 53 5.36 -9.35 -15.40
CA GLY A 53 5.33 -10.61 -14.64
C GLY A 53 5.25 -10.33 -13.14
N ASP A 54 6.19 -10.90 -12.38
CA ASP A 54 6.29 -10.73 -10.91
C ASP A 54 7.03 -9.45 -10.48
N PHE A 55 7.40 -8.60 -11.44
CA PHE A 55 8.14 -7.37 -11.20
C PHE A 55 7.25 -6.14 -11.38
N LEU A 56 7.60 -5.06 -10.68
CA LEU A 56 6.92 -3.77 -10.73
C LEU A 56 7.89 -2.65 -11.10
N ALA A 57 7.35 -1.55 -11.64
CA ALA A 57 8.08 -0.31 -11.70
C ALA A 57 8.39 0.20 -10.26
N PRO A 58 9.59 0.75 -10.00
CA PRO A 58 10.01 1.19 -8.66
C PRO A 58 9.00 2.11 -7.97
N ALA A 59 8.43 3.05 -8.72
CA ALA A 59 7.42 3.97 -8.22
C ALA A 59 6.14 3.25 -7.75
N VAL A 60 5.71 2.22 -8.48
CA VAL A 60 4.53 1.42 -8.11
C VAL A 60 4.82 0.56 -6.88
N ALA A 61 6.01 -0.05 -6.81
CA ALA A 61 6.44 -0.84 -5.66
C ALA A 61 6.46 -0.01 -4.37
N GLN A 62 6.94 1.24 -4.42
CA GLN A 62 6.91 2.14 -3.26
C GLN A 62 5.48 2.45 -2.79
N ILE A 63 4.54 2.66 -3.71
CA ILE A 63 3.14 2.91 -3.33
C ILE A 63 2.50 1.69 -2.69
N VAL A 64 2.82 0.47 -3.15
CA VAL A 64 2.34 -0.77 -2.50
C VAL A 64 2.77 -0.80 -1.03
N VAL A 65 4.04 -0.51 -0.73
CA VAL A 65 4.55 -0.47 0.66
C VAL A 65 3.84 0.62 1.47
N SER A 66 3.70 1.83 0.92
CA SER A 66 3.04 2.96 1.58
C SER A 66 1.58 2.64 1.93
N VAL A 67 0.83 2.05 1.01
CA VAL A 67 -0.57 1.63 1.22
C VAL A 67 -0.65 0.52 2.27
N ALA A 68 0.24 -0.46 2.22
CA ALA A 68 0.29 -1.54 3.21
C ALA A 68 0.54 -0.98 4.62
N ALA A 69 1.56 -0.12 4.79
CA ALA A 69 1.88 0.54 6.05
C ALA A 69 0.69 1.33 6.60
N ARG A 70 0.05 2.15 5.76
CA ARG A 70 -1.10 2.96 6.16
C ARG A 70 -2.27 2.09 6.63
N THR A 71 -2.58 1.03 5.88
CA THR A 71 -3.72 0.17 6.20
C THR A 71 -3.45 -0.72 7.40
N MET A 72 -2.20 -1.04 7.69
CA MET A 72 -1.81 -1.78 8.88
C MET A 72 -1.91 -0.90 10.15
N THR A 73 -1.46 0.36 10.07
CA THR A 73 -1.55 1.31 11.19
C THR A 73 -2.98 1.79 11.45
N ASN A 74 -3.79 1.97 10.40
CA ASN A 74 -5.17 2.44 10.50
C ASN A 74 -6.10 1.65 9.57
N PRO A 75 -6.50 0.43 9.96
CA PRO A 75 -7.35 -0.44 9.12
C PRO A 75 -8.73 0.16 8.83
N THR A 76 -9.30 0.90 9.79
CA THR A 76 -10.63 1.52 9.68
C THR A 76 -10.61 2.84 8.90
N SER A 77 -9.42 3.32 8.52
CA SER A 77 -9.24 4.64 7.89
C SER A 77 -9.88 5.77 8.72
N ALA A 78 -9.87 5.65 10.05
CA ALA A 78 -10.46 6.65 10.95
C ALA A 78 -9.73 7.99 10.78
N VAL A 79 -10.49 9.07 10.58
CA VAL A 79 -9.96 10.44 10.42
C VAL A 79 -9.68 11.08 11.77
N ARG A 80 -10.44 10.67 12.80
CA ARG A 80 -10.31 11.14 14.18
C ARG A 80 -10.55 9.96 15.12
N VAL A 81 -9.70 9.85 16.14
CA VAL A 81 -9.82 8.88 17.24
C VAL A 81 -9.70 9.64 18.55
N GLU A 82 -10.75 9.61 19.38
CA GLU A 82 -10.78 10.23 20.71
C GLU A 82 -10.99 9.15 21.78
N ALA A 83 -10.21 9.13 22.87
CA ALA A 83 -10.33 8.10 23.92
C ALA A 83 -10.94 8.65 25.22
N GLY A 84 -12.05 8.05 25.67
CA GLY A 84 -12.91 8.51 26.78
C GLY A 84 -14.38 8.39 26.38
N ALA A 85 -15.10 9.51 26.30
CA ALA A 85 -16.32 9.62 25.50
C ALA A 85 -15.99 9.39 24.00
N TYR A 86 -15.71 8.13 23.64
CA TYR A 86 -15.02 7.76 22.41
C TYR A 86 -15.88 8.06 21.18
N SER A 87 -15.33 8.84 20.26
CA SER A 87 -15.93 9.16 18.96
C SER A 87 -14.92 8.84 17.86
N SER A 88 -15.37 8.11 16.84
CA SER A 88 -14.60 7.85 15.63
C SER A 88 -15.39 8.30 14.41
N VAL A 89 -14.71 9.03 13.52
CA VAL A 89 -15.27 9.40 12.22
C VAL A 89 -14.57 8.54 11.17
N PRO A 90 -15.25 7.56 10.58
CA PRO A 90 -14.66 6.74 9.52
C PRO A 90 -14.36 7.64 8.30
N GLY A 91 -13.15 7.53 7.77
CA GLY A 91 -12.80 8.12 6.49
C GLY A 91 -13.23 7.22 5.34
N GLN A 92 -13.19 7.76 4.12
CA GLN A 92 -13.36 6.95 2.93
C GLN A 92 -12.06 6.21 2.63
N PRO A 93 -12.08 4.87 2.47
CA PRO A 93 -10.89 4.13 2.09
C PRO A 93 -10.55 4.42 0.62
N ASP A 94 -9.70 5.42 0.40
CA ASP A 94 -9.13 5.77 -0.90
C ASP A 94 -7.60 5.85 -0.81
N PHE A 95 -6.94 6.00 -1.95
CA PHE A 95 -5.55 6.42 -2.03
C PHE A 95 -5.40 7.86 -1.54
N THR A 96 -4.31 8.14 -0.84
CA THR A 96 -3.96 9.52 -0.48
C THR A 96 -3.63 10.33 -1.73
N LEU A 97 -3.67 11.66 -1.64
CA LEU A 97 -3.30 12.54 -2.75
C LEU A 97 -1.87 12.25 -3.27
N GLN A 98 -0.94 11.95 -2.36
CA GLN A 98 0.45 11.63 -2.69
C GLN A 98 0.55 10.28 -3.41
N GLU A 99 -0.17 9.26 -2.94
CA GLU A 99 -0.25 7.95 -3.60
C GLU A 99 -0.82 8.09 -5.02
N ARG A 100 -1.89 8.88 -5.18
CA ARG A 100 -2.53 9.12 -6.49
C ARG A 100 -1.63 9.88 -7.46
N LEU A 101 -0.86 10.88 -6.98
CA LEU A 101 0.06 11.65 -7.82
C LEU A 101 1.04 10.73 -8.57
N VAL A 102 1.49 9.65 -7.92
CA VAL A 102 2.35 8.63 -8.54
C VAL A 102 1.53 7.70 -9.43
N LEU A 103 0.42 7.16 -8.93
CA LEU A 103 -0.37 6.14 -9.62
C LEU A 103 -1.10 6.66 -10.86
N ASP A 104 -1.43 7.94 -10.94
CA ASP A 104 -2.13 8.55 -12.08
C ASP A 104 -1.31 8.50 -13.37
N GLY A 105 0.03 8.50 -13.27
CA GLY A 105 0.91 8.26 -14.42
C GLY A 105 0.86 6.83 -14.96
N TRP A 106 0.48 5.87 -14.11
CA TRP A 106 0.36 4.46 -14.47
C TRP A 106 -1.07 4.07 -14.83
N ARG A 107 -2.07 4.82 -14.39
CA ARG A 107 -3.47 4.54 -14.65
C ARG A 107 -3.77 4.53 -16.15
N ARG A 108 -4.44 3.47 -16.63
CA ARG A 108 -5.07 3.51 -17.95
C ARG A 108 -6.26 4.46 -17.90
N ARG A 109 -6.20 5.55 -18.67
CA ARG A 109 -7.35 6.43 -18.88
C ARG A 109 -8.46 5.63 -19.55
N ALA A 110 -9.72 5.91 -19.19
CA ALA A 110 -10.84 5.43 -19.99
C ALA A 110 -10.71 6.02 -21.40
N ALA A 111 -10.93 5.17 -22.41
CA ALA A 111 -10.99 5.58 -23.80
C ALA A 111 -12.28 6.38 -24.05
#